data_AF-A0A8H6XV26-F1
#
_entry.id   AF-A0A8H6XV26-F1
#
_cell.length_a   1.000
_cell.length_b   1.000
_cell.length_c   1.000
_cell.angle_alpha   90.00
_cell.angle_beta   90.00
_cell.angle_gamma   90.00
#
_symmetry.space_group_name_H-M   'P 1'
#
loop_
_entity.id
_entity.type
_entity.pdbx_description
1 polymer ?
#
loop_
_entity_poly.entity_id
_entity_poly.type
_entity_poly.pdbx_seq_one_letter_code
_entity_poly.pdbx_strand_id
1 'polypeptide(L)'
;MEGPKATPGEERFGLLAQIHWRVAGPTMIEFAGRELDTSSFFQNKSFGLFGWEPEFTALDGKKYIWRKHVNRTTLELKGQPATVAAEYNGRNVGLVGKAREQPSLEIFPPFEGMADEIMVTFIYVEKRRIT
;
A
#
# COMPACT_ATOMS: atom_id res chain seq x y z
N MET A 1 -29.10 -5.25 39.75
CA MET A 1 -27.66 -5.02 39.52
C MET A 1 -27.48 -4.88 38.03
N GLU A 2 -27.43 -3.65 37.54
CA GLU A 2 -27.16 -3.38 36.13
C GLU A 2 -25.65 -3.56 35.90
N GLY A 3 -25.28 -4.37 34.90
CA GLY A 3 -23.89 -4.51 34.48
C GLY A 3 -23.34 -3.19 33.91
N PRO A 4 -22.00 -3.04 33.83
CA PRO A 4 -21.40 -1.81 33.36
C PRO A 4 -21.87 -1.48 31.94
N LYS A 5 -22.42 -0.27 31.79
CA LYS A 5 -22.84 0.34 30.53
C LYS A 5 -21.58 0.75 29.76
N ALA A 6 -21.37 0.18 28.58
CA ALA A 6 -20.23 0.51 27.73
C ALA A 6 -20.24 2.01 27.36
N THR A 7 -19.14 2.70 27.64
CA THR A 7 -18.90 4.08 27.25
C THR A 7 -18.64 4.17 25.73
N PRO A 8 -19.36 5.01 24.98
CA PRO A 8 -19.02 5.30 23.59
C PRO A 8 -17.78 6.19 23.54
N GLY A 9 -16.72 5.77 22.85
CA GLY A 9 -15.60 6.67 22.52
C GLY A 9 -14.18 6.14 22.71
N GLU A 10 -13.97 4.87 23.06
CA GLU A 10 -12.63 4.27 22.89
C GLU A 10 -12.48 3.83 21.44
N GLU A 11 -11.96 4.71 20.59
CA GLU A 11 -11.38 4.29 19.32
C GLU A 11 -10.24 3.32 19.62
N ARG A 12 -10.53 2.03 19.49
CA ARG A 12 -9.55 0.97 19.64
C ARG A 12 -8.70 0.95 18.38
N PHE A 13 -7.63 1.74 18.39
CA PHE A 13 -6.57 1.59 17.39
C PHE A 13 -5.95 0.21 17.55
N GLY A 14 -6.24 -0.70 16.63
CA GLY A 14 -5.55 -1.97 16.51
C GLY A 14 -4.21 -1.78 15.79
N LEU A 15 -3.17 -2.48 16.24
CA LEU A 15 -1.93 -2.54 15.48
C LEU A 15 -2.19 -3.30 14.17
N LEU A 16 -2.13 -2.57 13.05
CA LEU A 16 -2.35 -3.14 11.71
C LEU A 16 -1.07 -3.81 11.19
N ALA A 17 0.06 -3.11 11.25
CA ALA A 17 1.36 -3.64 10.86
C ALA A 17 2.52 -2.88 11.53
N GLN A 18 3.69 -3.52 11.58
CA GLN A 18 4.94 -2.91 11.97
C GLN A 18 5.99 -3.07 10.85
N ILE A 19 6.62 -1.98 10.44
CA ILE A 19 7.70 -2.01 9.44
C ILE A 19 9.03 -1.73 10.13
N HIS A 20 9.90 -2.73 10.18
CA HIS A 20 11.23 -2.65 10.77
C HIS A 20 12.24 -2.21 9.72
N TRP A 21 12.38 -0.90 9.56
CA TRP A 21 13.35 -0.29 8.67
C TRP A 21 14.78 -0.58 9.15
N ARG A 22 15.61 -1.15 8.27
CA ARG A 22 17.02 -1.41 8.57
C ARG A 22 17.91 -0.64 7.60
N VAL A 23 19.01 -0.10 8.12
CA VAL A 23 20.05 0.57 7.32
C VAL A 23 20.87 -0.45 6.54
N ALA A 24 21.11 -1.62 7.12
CA ALA A 24 21.77 -2.76 6.48
C ALA A 24 20.90 -4.01 6.62
N GLY A 25 20.75 -4.76 5.51
CA GLY A 25 19.86 -5.93 5.43
C GLY A 25 18.43 -5.60 4.96
N PRO A 26 17.59 -6.62 4.76
CA PRO A 26 16.21 -6.42 4.30
C PRO A 26 15.35 -5.76 5.36
N THR A 27 14.38 -4.96 4.92
CA THR A 27 13.30 -4.45 5.79
C THR A 27 12.32 -5.59 6.07
N MET A 28 11.87 -5.71 7.30
CA MET A 28 10.86 -6.71 7.70
C MET A 28 9.53 -6.03 7.94
N ILE A 29 8.44 -6.66 7.51
CA ILE A 29 7.07 -6.20 7.77
C ILE A 29 6.34 -7.27 8.56
N GLU A 30 5.86 -6.92 9.75
CA GLU A 30 4.91 -7.72 10.50
C GLU A 30 3.49 -7.28 10.14
N PHE A 31 2.72 -8.16 9.52
CA PHE A 31 1.36 -7.87 9.06
C PHE A 31 0.51 -9.14 9.07
N ALA A 32 -0.73 -9.04 9.57
CA ALA A 32 -1.68 -10.16 9.63
C ALA A 32 -1.11 -11.44 10.28
N GLY A 33 -0.28 -11.29 11.31
CA GLY A 33 0.40 -12.40 12.00
C GLY A 33 1.52 -13.07 11.20
N ARG A 34 1.94 -12.48 10.07
CA ARG A 34 3.05 -12.95 9.24
C ARG A 34 4.22 -11.98 9.33
N GLU A 35 5.42 -12.52 9.28
CA GLU A 35 6.65 -11.76 9.10
C GLU A 35 7.06 -11.85 7.62
N LEU A 36 7.14 -10.71 6.95
CA LEU A 36 7.42 -10.60 5.53
C LEU A 36 8.80 -9.98 5.34
N ASP A 37 9.75 -10.78 4.83
CA ASP A 37 11.01 -10.25 4.31
C ASP A 37 10.73 -9.55 2.98
N THR A 38 10.86 -8.23 2.96
CA THR A 38 10.56 -7.40 1.78
C THR A 38 11.39 -7.73 0.54
N SER A 39 12.59 -8.29 0.70
CA SER A 39 13.43 -8.71 -0.43
C SER A 39 12.91 -9.96 -1.13
N SER A 40 12.20 -10.82 -0.40
CA SER A 40 11.59 -12.04 -0.92
C SER A 40 10.11 -11.83 -1.29
N PHE A 41 9.39 -11.02 -0.51
CA PHE A 41 7.98 -10.72 -0.69
C PHE A 41 7.73 -9.91 -1.98
N PHE A 42 8.54 -8.87 -2.22
CA PHE A 42 8.50 -8.12 -3.48
C PHE A 42 9.39 -8.82 -4.51
N GLN A 43 8.84 -9.88 -5.10
CA GLN A 43 9.55 -10.86 -5.91
C GLN A 43 10.17 -10.28 -7.19
N ASN A 44 9.68 -9.13 -7.66
CA ASN A 44 10.13 -8.54 -8.92
C ASN A 44 10.87 -7.22 -8.72
N LYS A 45 12.03 -7.11 -9.37
CA LYS A 45 12.77 -5.85 -9.56
C LYS A 45 12.40 -5.22 -10.91
N SER A 46 11.13 -5.26 -11.29
CA SER A 46 10.67 -4.61 -12.50
C SER A 46 10.90 -3.11 -12.39
N PHE A 47 11.44 -2.54 -13.46
CA PHE A 47 11.55 -1.11 -13.64
C PHE A 47 10.65 -0.72 -14.81
N GLY A 48 9.62 0.07 -14.50
CA GLY A 48 8.84 0.77 -15.51
C GLY A 48 9.54 2.05 -15.93
N LEU A 49 8.90 2.80 -16.83
CA LEU A 49 9.43 4.07 -17.34
C LEU A 49 9.74 5.09 -16.22
N PHE A 50 9.01 5.01 -15.10
CA PHE A 50 9.11 5.96 -14.00
C PHE A 50 9.83 5.38 -12.76
N GLY A 51 10.47 4.21 -12.87
CA GLY A 51 11.30 3.63 -11.82
C GLY A 51 10.83 2.26 -11.33
N TRP A 52 11.19 1.91 -10.10
CA TRP A 52 10.92 0.61 -9.51
C TRP A 52 9.42 0.35 -9.30
N GLU A 53 8.96 -0.78 -9.82
CA GLU A 53 7.57 -1.26 -9.80
C GLU A 53 7.47 -2.61 -9.10
N PRO A 54 7.35 -2.63 -7.76
CA PRO A 54 7.32 -3.87 -7.01
C PRO A 54 6.07 -4.71 -7.29
N GLU A 55 6.29 -6.00 -7.49
CA GLU A 55 5.24 -7.02 -7.60
C GLU A 55 5.24 -7.90 -6.36
N PHE A 56 4.06 -8.27 -5.87
CA PHE A 56 3.88 -9.19 -4.73
C PHE A 56 2.65 -10.08 -4.94
N THR A 57 2.56 -11.15 -4.13
CA THR A 57 1.35 -11.98 -4.04
C THR A 57 0.63 -11.61 -2.75
N ALA A 58 -0.61 -11.15 -2.86
CA ALA A 58 -1.44 -10.70 -1.74
C ALA A 58 -2.00 -11.89 -0.92
N LEU A 59 -2.65 -11.61 0.20
CA LEU A 59 -3.30 -12.62 1.05
C LEU A 59 -4.37 -13.43 0.32
N ASP A 60 -5.00 -12.84 -0.70
CA ASP A 60 -6.00 -13.50 -1.57
C ASP A 60 -5.37 -14.47 -2.59
N GLY A 61 -4.04 -14.60 -2.60
CA GLY A 61 -3.28 -15.46 -3.49
C GLY A 61 -3.06 -14.90 -4.90
N LYS A 62 -3.54 -13.70 -5.20
CA LYS A 62 -3.35 -13.07 -6.52
C LYS A 62 -2.14 -12.16 -6.55
N LYS A 63 -1.64 -11.90 -7.76
CA LYS A 63 -0.44 -11.07 -8.00
C LYS A 63 -0.82 -9.64 -8.27
N TYR A 64 -0.16 -8.73 -7.58
CA TYR A 64 -0.36 -7.29 -7.70
C TYR A 64 0.95 -6.58 -7.98
N ILE A 65 0.89 -5.45 -8.70
CA ILE A 65 2.04 -4.60 -9.00
C ILE A 65 1.75 -3.13 -8.70
N TRP A 66 2.68 -2.48 -8.00
CA TRP A 66 2.67 -1.04 -7.80
C TRP A 66 3.36 -0.33 -8.97
N ARG A 67 2.61 0.31 -9.85
CA ARG A 67 3.15 1.10 -10.96
C ARG A 67 3.27 2.57 -10.62
N LYS A 68 4.36 3.19 -11.07
CA LYS A 68 4.56 4.64 -10.93
C LYS A 68 4.26 5.31 -12.26
N HIS A 69 3.50 6.38 -12.22
CA HIS A 69 3.22 7.26 -13.35
C HIS A 69 3.73 8.67 -13.03
N VAL A 70 3.60 9.59 -13.98
CA VAL A 70 4.07 10.98 -13.84
C VAL A 70 3.51 11.65 -12.57
N ASN A 71 2.21 11.52 -12.32
CA ASN A 71 1.50 12.24 -11.24
C ASN A 71 0.73 11.33 -10.28
N ARG A 72 0.88 10.01 -10.41
CA ARG A 72 0.12 9.04 -9.62
C ARG A 72 0.86 7.71 -9.49
N THR A 73 0.46 6.93 -8.52
CA THR A 73 0.90 5.54 -8.33
C THR A 73 -0.34 4.65 -8.35
N THR A 74 -0.34 3.56 -9.11
CA THR A 74 -1.46 2.60 -9.14
C THR A 74 -1.05 1.26 -8.57
N LEU A 75 -1.94 0.61 -7.83
CA LEU A 75 -1.86 -0.82 -7.56
C LEU A 75 -2.73 -1.54 -8.58
N GLU A 76 -2.14 -2.49 -9.30
CA GLU A 76 -2.85 -3.23 -10.35
C GLU A 76 -2.84 -4.72 -10.06
N LEU A 77 -4.02 -5.35 -10.10
CA LEU A 77 -4.17 -6.80 -10.16
C LEU A 77 -3.70 -7.29 -11.53
N LYS A 78 -2.71 -8.19 -11.53
CA LYS A 78 -2.20 -8.79 -12.77
C LYS A 78 -3.21 -9.80 -13.32
N GLY A 79 -3.63 -9.55 -14.55
CA GLY A 79 -4.58 -10.36 -15.32
C GLY A 79 -4.74 -9.77 -16.72
N GLN A 80 -5.64 -10.34 -17.52
CA GLN A 80 -6.06 -9.75 -18.78
C GLN A 80 -7.60 -9.59 -18.79
N PRO A 81 -8.13 -8.36 -18.80
CA PRO A 81 -7.42 -7.07 -18.65
C PRO A 81 -6.85 -6.88 -17.23
N ALA A 82 -5.81 -6.07 -17.11
CA ALA A 82 -5.33 -5.61 -15.80
C ALA A 82 -6.40 -4.73 -15.14
N THR A 83 -6.59 -4.87 -13.83
CA THR A 83 -7.61 -4.12 -13.08
C THR A 83 -6.93 -3.29 -12.00
N VAL A 84 -7.28 -2.01 -11.90
CA VAL A 84 -6.73 -1.12 -10.87
C VAL A 84 -7.43 -1.37 -9.54
N ALA A 85 -6.65 -1.68 -8.51
CA ALA A 85 -7.12 -1.93 -7.15
C ALA A 85 -7.09 -0.68 -6.27
N ALA A 86 -6.06 0.15 -6.43
CA ALA A 86 -5.95 1.42 -5.76
C ALA A 86 -5.17 2.44 -6.60
N GLU A 87 -5.42 3.72 -6.37
CA GLU A 87 -4.73 4.84 -7.00
C GLU A 87 -4.32 5.87 -5.95
N TYR A 88 -3.02 6.09 -5.84
CA TYR A 88 -2.46 7.20 -5.08
C TYR A 88 -2.27 8.40 -5.98
N ASN A 89 -2.98 9.47 -5.65
CA ASN A 89 -2.86 10.77 -6.26
C ASN A 89 -2.03 11.67 -5.36
N GLY A 90 -0.75 11.85 -5.70
CA GLY A 90 0.16 12.69 -4.94
C GLY A 90 -0.18 14.18 -5.05
N ARG A 91 0.40 14.98 -4.14
CA ARG A 91 0.34 16.45 -4.26
C ARG A 91 1.01 16.85 -5.58
N ASN A 92 0.33 17.69 -6.36
CA ASN A 92 0.91 18.26 -7.56
C ASN A 92 0.68 19.78 -7.58
N VAL A 93 1.60 20.52 -8.18
CA VAL A 93 1.55 21.99 -8.29
C VAL A 93 0.85 22.47 -9.58
N GLY A 94 0.14 21.58 -10.29
CA GLY A 94 -0.57 21.93 -11.52
C GLY A 94 0.31 22.20 -12.76
N LEU A 95 1.59 21.81 -12.73
CA LEU A 95 2.46 21.89 -13.92
C LEU A 95 2.02 20.93 -15.03
N VAL A 96 1.37 19.82 -14.66
CA VAL A 96 0.72 18.87 -15.57
C VAL A 96 -0.65 18.52 -14.98
N GLY A 97 -1.72 19.04 -15.58
CA GLY A 97 -3.10 18.85 -15.11
C GLY A 97 -3.52 19.80 -13.98
N LYS A 98 -4.66 19.53 -13.34
CA LYS A 98 -5.16 20.36 -12.23
C LYS A 98 -4.29 20.21 -10.98
N ALA A 99 -3.97 21.34 -10.35
CA ALA A 99 -3.33 21.39 -9.05
C ALA A 99 -4.09 20.53 -8.04
N ARG A 100 -3.36 19.70 -7.28
CA ARG A 100 -3.92 18.88 -6.20
C ARG A 100 -3.17 19.16 -4.91
N GLU A 101 -3.85 19.80 -3.97
CA GLU A 101 -3.26 20.21 -2.69
C GLU A 101 -3.24 19.07 -1.67
N GLN A 102 -4.26 18.20 -1.68
CA GLN A 102 -4.40 17.10 -0.72
C GLN A 102 -4.11 15.75 -1.39
N PRO A 103 -3.03 15.05 -1.01
CA PRO A 103 -2.77 13.71 -1.51
C PRO A 103 -3.85 12.73 -1.03
N SER A 104 -4.22 11.76 -1.86
CA SER A 104 -5.15 10.68 -1.48
C SER A 104 -4.67 9.33 -1.99
N LEU A 105 -4.93 8.28 -1.21
CA LEU A 105 -4.92 6.91 -1.67
C LEU A 105 -6.37 6.44 -1.77
N GLU A 106 -6.85 6.23 -3.00
CA GLU A 106 -8.20 5.78 -3.29
C GLU A 106 -8.17 4.26 -3.52
N ILE A 107 -8.98 3.51 -2.78
CA ILE A 107 -9.12 2.05 -2.91
C ILE A 107 -10.46 1.78 -3.58
N PHE A 108 -10.46 1.02 -4.68
CA PHE A 108 -11.69 0.76 -5.43
C PHE A 108 -12.58 -0.28 -4.73
N PRO A 109 -13.92 -0.19 -4.85
CA PRO A 109 -14.86 -1.01 -4.08
C PRO A 109 -14.61 -2.53 -4.09
N PRO A 110 -14.21 -3.16 -5.22
CA PRO A 110 -13.93 -4.60 -5.23
C PRO A 110 -12.73 -5.04 -4.35
N PHE A 111 -11.92 -4.09 -3.88
CA PHE A 111 -10.67 -4.32 -3.17
C PHE A 111 -10.69 -3.75 -1.74
N GLU A 112 -11.83 -3.25 -1.25
CA GLU A 112 -11.96 -2.74 0.12
C GLU A 112 -11.58 -3.79 1.18
N GLY A 113 -11.87 -5.07 0.91
CA GLY A 113 -11.53 -6.18 1.82
C GLY A 113 -10.04 -6.46 1.98
N MET A 114 -9.16 -5.83 1.19
CA MET A 114 -7.71 -5.91 1.33
C MET A 114 -7.08 -4.54 1.66
N ALA A 115 -7.87 -3.58 2.15
CA ALA A 115 -7.42 -2.21 2.39
C ALA A 115 -6.18 -2.14 3.30
N ASP A 116 -6.10 -2.98 4.32
CA ASP A 116 -4.95 -3.04 5.23
C ASP A 116 -3.67 -3.43 4.49
N GLU A 117 -3.73 -4.48 3.64
CA GLU A 117 -2.58 -4.93 2.86
C GLU A 117 -2.16 -3.89 1.79
N ILE A 118 -3.14 -3.22 1.19
CA ILE A 118 -2.88 -2.09 0.28
C ILE A 118 -2.15 -0.98 1.03
N MET A 119 -2.62 -0.58 2.21
CA MET A 119 -2.03 0.50 2.98
C MET A 119 -0.59 0.17 3.41
N VAL A 120 -0.34 -1.04 3.90
CA VAL A 120 0.99 -1.48 4.36
C VAL A 120 1.98 -1.50 3.20
N THR A 121 1.61 -2.12 2.09
CA THR A 121 2.48 -2.19 0.91
C THR A 121 2.69 -0.81 0.30
N PHE A 122 1.66 0.04 0.27
CA PHE A 122 1.77 1.43 -0.17
C PHE A 122 2.80 2.23 0.64
N ILE A 123 2.70 2.20 1.97
CA ILE A 123 3.63 2.91 2.87
C ILE A 123 5.06 2.43 2.62
N TYR A 124 5.27 1.12 2.51
CA TYR A 124 6.59 0.58 2.22
C TYR A 124 7.15 1.09 0.89
N VAL A 125 6.37 0.98 -0.18
CA VAL A 125 6.77 1.32 -1.55
C VAL A 125 7.07 2.81 -1.69
N GLU A 126 6.21 3.68 -1.17
CA GLU A 126 6.43 5.13 -1.29
C GLU A 126 7.60 5.59 -0.43
N LYS A 127 7.80 5.05 0.78
CA LYS A 127 8.97 5.37 1.60
C LYS A 127 10.28 4.99 0.89
N ARG A 128 10.30 3.83 0.21
CA ARG A 128 11.42 3.34 -0.62
C ARG A 128 11.64 4.14 -1.91
N ARG A 129 10.66 4.91 -2.37
CA ARG A 129 10.79 5.80 -3.54
C ARG A 129 11.30 7.19 -3.17
N ILE A 130 11.20 7.55 -1.90
CA ILE A 130 11.71 8.82 -1.34
C ILE A 130 13.17 8.67 -0.87
N THR A 131 13.53 7.49 -0.34
CA THR A 131 14.83 7.20 0.27
C THR A 131 15.72 6.41 -0.68
#